data_AF-A0A967IQB6-F1
#
_entry.id   AF-A0A967IQB6-F1
#
_cell.length_a   1.000
_cell.length_b   1.000
_cell.length_c   1.000
_cell.angle_alpha   90.00
_cell.angle_beta   90.00
_cell.angle_gamma   90.00
#
_symmetry.space_group_name_H-M   'P 1'
#
loop_
_entity.id
_entity.type
_entity.pdbx_description
1 polymer ?
#
loop_
_entity_poly.entity_id
_entity_poly.type
_entity_poly.pdbx_seq_one_letter_code
_entity_poly.pdbx_strand_id
1 'polypeptide(L)' 'VELGKVLAKKVLAELHDDVRVSSHDSSTNGLMNAFKTMRGEAG' A
#
# COMPACT_ATOMS: atom_id res chain seq x y z
N VAL A 1 -4.24 16.62 12.07
CA VAL A 1 -3.17 16.31 11.09
C VAL A 1 -2.39 15.04 11.46
N GLU A 2 -2.20 14.76 12.74
CA GLU A 2 -1.35 13.64 13.18
C GLU A 2 -1.81 12.24 12.75
N LEU A 3 -3.13 11.99 12.69
CA LEU A 3 -3.64 10.70 12.23
C LEU A 3 -3.23 10.40 10.77
N GLY A 4 -3.35 11.37 9.87
CA GLY A 4 -2.94 11.19 8.47
C GLY A 4 -1.46 10.85 8.34
N LYS A 5 -0.60 11.48 9.14
CA LYS A 5 0.85 11.19 9.17
C LYS A 5 1.14 9.76 9.66
N VAL A 6 0.43 9.31 10.70
CA VAL A 6 0.59 7.95 11.24
C VAL A 6 0.15 6.91 10.20
N LEU A 7 -0.98 7.15 9.52
CA LEU A 7 -1.48 6.26 8.48
C LEU A 7 -0.53 6.21 7.27
N ALA A 8 -0.04 7.36 6.81
CA ALA A 8 0.91 7.43 5.71
C ALA A 8 2.20 6.64 5.98
N LYS A 9 2.72 6.67 7.22
CA LYS A 9 3.90 5.88 7.61
C LYS A 9 3.67 4.37 7.50
N LYS A 10 2.48 3.88 7.89
CA LYS A 10 2.12 2.46 7.77
C LYS A 10 2.00 2.03 6.31
N VAL A 11 1.25 2.81 5.51
CA VAL A 11 1.08 2.57 4.07
C VAL A 11 2.42 2.59 3.35
N LEU A 12 3.32 3.52 3.69
CA LEU A 12 4.65 3.59 3.08
C LEU A 12 5.46 2.31 3.30
N ALA A 13 5.48 1.78 4.54
CA ALA A 13 6.21 0.55 4.84
C ALA A 13 5.67 -0.66 4.05
N GLU A 14 4.36 -0.74 3.88
CA GLU A 14 3.70 -1.82 3.14
C GLU A 14 3.83 -1.69 1.61
N LEU A 15 4.24 -0.51 1.09
CA LEU A 15 4.50 -0.29 -0.34
C LEU A 15 5.96 -0.54 -0.76
N HIS A 16 6.81 -0.99 0.18
CA HIS A 16 8.24 -1.23 -0.06
C HIS A 16 8.55 -2.70 -0.41
N ASP A 17 7.66 -3.63 -0.11
CA ASP A 17 7.79 -5.04 -0.47
C ASP A 17 6.89 -5.41 -1.65
N ASP A 18 7.15 -6.56 -2.26
CA ASP A 18 6.35 -7.08 -3.39
C ASP A 18 5.15 -7.92 -2.91
N VAL A 19 4.84 -7.90 -1.62
CA VAL A 19 3.79 -8.74 -1.04
C VAL A 19 2.43 -8.13 -1.29
N ARG A 20 1.46 -8.95 -1.71
CA ARG A 20 0.07 -8.50 -1.87
C ARG A 20 -0.50 -8.02 -0.53
N VAL A 21 -1.00 -6.79 -0.51
CA VAL A 21 -1.59 -6.15 0.68
C VAL A 21 -3.05 -6.59 0.84
N SER A 22 -3.43 -6.97 2.07
CA SER A 22 -4.78 -7.43 2.44
C SER A 22 -5.23 -6.98 3.85
N SER A 23 -4.47 -6.09 4.48
CA SER A 23 -4.63 -5.66 5.88
C SER A 23 -5.58 -4.47 6.07
N HIS A 24 -6.01 -3.80 5.01
CA HIS A 24 -6.88 -2.63 5.07
C HIS A 24 -8.28 -2.92 4.53
N ASP A 25 -9.11 -1.88 4.43
CA ASP A 25 -10.36 -1.97 3.68
C ASP A 25 -10.11 -2.31 2.20
N SER A 26 -11.13 -2.84 1.54
CA SER A 26 -11.02 -3.33 0.15
C SER A 26 -10.57 -2.25 -0.83
N SER A 27 -10.95 -0.98 -0.62
CA SER A 27 -10.57 0.12 -1.52
C SER A 27 -9.10 0.48 -1.37
N THR A 28 -8.60 0.56 -0.14
CA THR A 28 -7.19 0.82 0.17
C THR A 28 -6.30 -0.32 -0.34
N ASN A 29 -6.67 -1.58 -0.08
CA ASN A 29 -5.95 -2.74 -0.60
C ASN A 29 -5.89 -2.75 -2.14
N GLY A 30 -7.00 -2.40 -2.80
CA GLY A 30 -7.07 -2.35 -4.27
C GLY A 30 -6.09 -1.33 -4.85
N LEU A 31 -6.08 -0.11 -4.32
CA LEU A 31 -5.20 0.97 -4.77
C LEU A 31 -3.72 0.66 -4.54
N MET A 32 -3.37 0.14 -3.36
CA MET A 32 -1.98 -0.21 -3.05
C MET A 32 -1.44 -1.32 -3.96
N ASN A 33 -2.22 -2.38 -4.18
CA ASN A 33 -1.80 -3.48 -5.04
C ASN A 33 -1.72 -3.06 -6.52
N ALA A 34 -2.68 -2.25 -7.00
CA ALA A 34 -2.62 -1.70 -8.37
C ALA A 34 -1.36 -0.85 -8.56
N PHE A 35 -1.03 -0.02 -7.57
CA PHE A 35 0.18 0.78 -7.60
C PHE A 35 1.47 -0.06 -7.64
N LYS A 36 1.57 -1.15 -6.84
CA LYS A 36 2.71 -2.08 -6.88
C LYS A 36 2.88 -2.71 -8.27
N THR A 37 1.79 -3.19 -8.86
CA THR A 37 1.79 -3.73 -10.23
C THR A 37 2.26 -2.69 -11.26
N MET A 38 1.82 -1.44 -11.15
CA MET A 38 2.21 -0.36 -12.07
C MET A 38 3.68 0.08 -11.90
N ARG A 39 4.26 -0.07 -10.71
CA ARG A 39 5.65 0.31 -10.41
C ARG A 39 6.69 -0.58 -11.10
N GLY A 40 6.32 -1.81 -11.47
CA GLY A 40 7.22 -2.76 -12.13
C GLY A 40 7.41 -4.09 -11.40
N GLU A 41 6.73 -4.32 -10.28
CA GLU A 41 6.76 -5.57 -9.51
C GLU A 41 5.81 -6.62 -10.14
N ALA A 42 5.76 -6.67 -11.47
CA ALA A 42 5.03 -7.66 -12.26
C ALA A 42 5.94 -8.81 -12.74
N GLY A 43 7.02 -9.10 -12.01
CA GLY A 43 7.93 -10.22 -12.28
C GLY A 43 8.37 -10.89 -11.00
#